data_AF-A0A7C4CJ28-F1
#
_entry.id   AF-A0A7C4CJ28-F1
#
_cell.length_a   1.000
_cell.length_b   1.000
_cell.length_c   1.000
_cell.angle_alpha   90.00
_cell.angle_beta   90.00
_cell.angle_gamma   90.00
#
_symmetry.space_group_name_H-M   'P 1'
#
loop_
_entity.id
_entity.type
_entity.pdbx_description
1 polymer ?
#
loop_
_entity_poly.entity_id
_entity_poly.type
_entity_poly.pdbx_seq_one_letter_code
_entity_poly.pdbx_strand_id
1 'polypeptide(L)'
;GAPLLKEDAIDSLIRRLLPLAKVVTPNAREAEVLTGMRIGSLEDARRAAKLIADMGPEGVIVKGGHMEGSESIDILFYEGDFMELRAPRLESKNTHGTGCSFSAAITAELAKGRDLRDAFRVAKELVTHAIMYGIPVGKGHGPLNPMAPLYNESERYATLMNVVEAVKILEGIEDARKIAPEVGINIAMSLPYARDSYDIAAVPGRIHLVGRKLKATSYPEFGASDHLARYILTSRLYDREIRAAMNIAYSDENLGKLESMGLRVSWYDRREEPPEVKAREGETIPWGVRVAVERAGRVPDAIFHRGDWGKEPMIVLLGRDALSLAKLVREIA
;
A
#
# COMPACT_ATOMS: atom_id res chain seq x y z
N GLY A 1 11.88 27.85 11.04
CA GLY A 1 12.31 27.80 9.63
C GLY A 1 12.23 29.19 9.07
N ALA A 2 13.12 29.56 8.15
CA ALA A 2 13.06 30.86 7.50
C ALA A 2 11.73 31.01 6.72
N PRO A 3 11.09 32.19 6.70
CA PRO A 3 9.93 32.44 5.85
C PRO A 3 10.29 32.15 4.39
N LEU A 4 9.46 31.37 3.70
CA LEU A 4 9.65 31.06 2.27
C LEU A 4 9.48 32.29 1.37
N LEU A 5 8.80 33.33 1.86
CA LEU A 5 8.52 34.58 1.16
C LEU A 5 8.87 35.77 2.06
N LYS A 6 9.36 36.84 1.43
CA LYS A 6 9.49 38.15 2.07
C LYS A 6 8.08 38.72 2.35
N GLU A 7 7.95 39.60 3.35
CA GLU A 7 6.65 40.15 3.76
C GLU A 7 5.91 40.90 2.63
N ASP A 8 6.65 41.63 1.79
CA ASP A 8 6.12 42.32 0.60
C ASP A 8 5.58 41.35 -0.46
N ALA A 9 6.16 40.15 -0.55
CA ALA A 9 5.70 39.10 -1.44
C ALA A 9 4.39 38.45 -0.95
N ILE A 10 4.14 38.42 0.36
CA ILE A 10 2.88 37.91 0.93
C ILE A 10 1.72 38.88 0.62
N ASP A 11 1.91 40.19 0.80
CA ASP A 11 0.88 41.18 0.46
C ASP A 11 0.55 41.14 -1.04
N SER A 12 1.57 41.00 -1.89
CA SER A 12 1.40 40.84 -3.33
C SER A 12 0.64 39.56 -3.69
N LEU A 13 0.94 38.44 -3.04
CA LEU A 13 0.22 37.17 -3.21
C LEU A 13 -1.27 37.35 -2.90
N ILE A 14 -1.58 37.92 -1.73
CA ILE A 14 -2.95 38.10 -1.24
C ILE A 14 -3.74 39.06 -2.13
N ARG A 15 -3.18 40.24 -2.46
CA ARG A 15 -3.93 41.28 -3.17
C ARG A 15 -3.99 41.08 -4.68
N ARG A 16 -3.01 40.39 -5.27
CA ARG A 16 -2.87 40.32 -6.74
C ARG A 16 -3.05 38.92 -7.31
N LEU A 17 -2.69 37.87 -6.56
CA LEU A 17 -2.68 36.51 -7.09
C LEU A 17 -3.87 35.68 -6.63
N LEU A 18 -4.17 35.67 -5.32
CA LEU A 18 -5.29 34.90 -4.75
C LEU A 18 -6.64 35.21 -5.42
N PRO A 19 -7.00 36.47 -5.74
CA PRO A 19 -8.27 36.79 -6.39
C PRO A 19 -8.41 36.24 -7.81
N LEU A 20 -7.32 35.81 -8.44
CA LEU A 20 -7.31 35.25 -9.79
C LEU A 20 -7.26 33.71 -9.78
N ALA A 21 -7.10 33.10 -8.60
CA ALA A 21 -6.86 31.68 -8.50
C ALA A 21 -8.17 30.88 -8.50
N LYS A 22 -8.27 29.90 -9.41
CA LYS A 22 -9.34 28.90 -9.38
C LYS A 22 -9.32 28.08 -8.08
N VAL A 23 -8.12 27.74 -7.62
CA VAL A 23 -7.91 27.01 -6.36
C VAL A 23 -6.57 27.37 -5.76
N VAL A 24 -6.50 27.46 -4.44
CA VAL A 24 -5.25 27.53 -3.68
C VAL A 24 -5.10 26.37 -2.72
N THR A 25 -3.87 25.91 -2.52
CA THR A 25 -3.60 24.69 -1.73
C THR A 25 -2.59 24.93 -0.59
N PRO A 26 -2.84 25.84 0.37
CA PRO A 26 -1.91 26.05 1.47
C PRO A 26 -1.82 24.80 2.37
N ASN A 27 -0.64 24.51 2.90
CA ASN A 27 -0.53 23.66 4.08
C ASN A 27 -0.95 24.43 5.35
N ALA A 28 -1.09 23.74 6.49
CA ALA A 28 -1.49 24.37 7.76
C ALA A 28 -0.64 25.62 8.10
N ARG A 29 0.69 25.57 8.01
CA ARG A 29 1.57 26.71 8.33
C ARG A 29 1.40 27.87 7.34
N GLU A 30 1.23 27.56 6.07
CA GLU A 30 0.94 28.58 5.04
C GLU A 30 -0.42 29.24 5.28
N ALA A 31 -1.42 28.45 5.68
CA ALA A 31 -2.75 28.97 6.03
C ALA A 31 -2.70 29.83 7.31
N GLU A 32 -1.89 29.47 8.30
CA GLU A 32 -1.64 30.30 9.49
C GLU A 32 -1.05 31.66 9.11
N VAL A 33 -0.09 31.67 8.17
CA VAL A 33 0.52 32.92 7.67
C VAL A 33 -0.49 33.77 6.90
N LEU A 34 -1.31 33.16 6.05
CA LEU A 34 -2.31 33.89 5.25
C LEU A 34 -3.42 34.48 6.11
N THR A 35 -3.86 33.77 7.15
CA THR A 35 -5.02 34.16 7.97
C THR A 35 -4.64 34.90 9.25
N GLY A 36 -3.38 34.81 9.69
CA GLY A 36 -2.96 35.24 11.03
C GLY A 36 -3.54 34.38 12.16
N MET A 37 -4.25 33.29 11.85
CA MET A 37 -4.90 32.41 12.81
C MET A 37 -4.04 31.17 13.06
N ARG A 38 -3.93 30.71 14.32
CA ARG A 38 -3.32 29.40 14.60
C ARG A 38 -4.28 28.26 14.22
N ILE A 39 -3.73 27.17 13.71
CA ILE A 39 -4.50 25.99 13.28
C ILE A 39 -4.07 24.77 14.11
N GLY A 40 -4.86 24.44 15.13
CA GLY A 40 -4.63 23.27 15.99
C GLY A 40 -5.67 22.15 15.84
N SER A 41 -6.75 22.39 15.10
CA SER A 41 -7.87 21.45 14.96
C SER A 41 -8.48 21.43 13.55
N LEU A 42 -9.35 20.45 13.29
CA LEU A 42 -10.13 20.36 12.05
C LEU A 42 -11.00 21.60 11.85
N GLU A 43 -11.66 22.07 12.92
CA GLU A 43 -12.50 23.27 12.88
C GLU A 43 -11.68 24.53 12.58
N ASP A 44 -10.46 24.63 13.10
CA ASP A 44 -9.56 25.73 12.75
C ASP A 44 -9.20 25.70 11.26
N ALA A 45 -8.92 24.52 10.71
CA ALA A 45 -8.61 24.40 9.29
C ALA A 45 -9.83 24.76 8.40
N ARG A 46 -11.05 24.40 8.82
CA ARG A 46 -12.30 24.83 8.15
C ARG A 46 -12.47 26.35 8.19
N ARG A 47 -12.23 26.98 9.34
CA ARG A 47 -12.29 28.45 9.50
C ARG A 47 -11.23 29.14 8.65
N ALA A 48 -10.00 28.63 8.65
CA ALA A 48 -8.93 29.16 7.83
C ALA A 48 -9.27 29.08 6.33
N ALA A 49 -9.84 27.95 5.88
CA ALA A 49 -10.26 27.79 4.48
C ALA A 49 -11.29 28.85 4.06
N LYS A 50 -12.27 29.17 4.91
CA LYS A 50 -13.24 30.24 4.66
C LYS A 50 -12.59 31.62 4.60
N LEU A 51 -11.73 31.95 5.57
CA LEU A 51 -11.01 33.24 5.59
C LEU A 51 -10.16 33.43 4.33
N ILE A 52 -9.53 32.37 3.84
CA ILE A 52 -8.75 32.42 2.60
C ILE A 52 -9.66 32.55 1.37
N ALA A 53 -10.84 31.93 1.37
CA ALA A 53 -11.81 32.06 0.27
C ALA A 53 -12.33 33.51 0.16
N ASP A 54 -12.50 34.20 1.29
CA ASP A 54 -12.85 35.63 1.32
C ASP A 54 -11.76 36.52 0.68
N MET A 55 -10.55 36.00 0.46
CA MET A 55 -9.48 36.69 -0.27
C MET A 55 -9.62 36.57 -1.80
N GLY A 56 -10.64 35.88 -2.30
CA GLY A 56 -11.03 35.79 -3.71
C GLY A 56 -10.83 34.47 -4.48
N PRO A 57 -10.07 33.44 -4.03
CA PRO A 57 -9.96 32.21 -4.80
C PRO A 57 -11.29 31.44 -4.79
N GLU A 58 -11.65 30.80 -5.90
CA GLU A 58 -12.93 30.08 -5.98
C GLU A 58 -12.97 28.85 -5.06
N GLY A 59 -11.83 28.17 -4.87
CA GLY A 59 -11.68 27.03 -3.97
C GLY A 59 -10.42 27.09 -3.12
N VAL A 60 -10.49 26.54 -1.90
CA VAL A 60 -9.36 26.51 -0.95
C VAL A 60 -9.17 25.11 -0.40
N ILE A 61 -7.97 24.56 -0.56
CA ILE A 61 -7.58 23.26 0.01
C ILE A 61 -6.54 23.46 1.10
N VAL A 62 -6.94 23.28 2.36
CA VAL A 62 -6.00 23.30 3.48
C VAL A 62 -5.47 21.89 3.69
N LYS A 63 -4.18 21.70 3.39
CA LYS A 63 -3.49 20.40 3.45
C LYS A 63 -2.85 20.15 4.81
N GLY A 64 -2.80 18.88 5.19
CA GLY A 64 -1.96 18.39 6.27
C GLY A 64 -2.33 19.03 7.61
N GLY A 65 -3.64 19.10 7.91
CA GLY A 65 -4.10 19.54 9.22
C GLY A 65 -3.29 18.82 10.29
N HIS A 66 -2.59 19.58 11.14
CA HIS A 66 -1.79 19.11 12.27
C HIS A 66 -2.72 18.53 13.35
N MET A 67 -3.46 17.50 12.99
CA MET A 67 -4.24 16.72 13.94
C MET A 67 -3.33 15.60 14.41
N GLU A 68 -3.12 15.52 15.71
CA GLU A 68 -2.53 14.35 16.35
C GLU A 68 -3.34 13.11 15.94
N GLY A 69 -2.65 12.01 15.60
CA GLY A 69 -3.28 10.77 15.19
C GLY A 69 -2.64 10.09 13.99
N SER A 70 -3.24 8.95 13.60
CA SER A 70 -2.77 8.06 12.53
C SER A 70 -3.18 8.49 11.12
N GLU A 71 -3.90 9.62 10.97
CA GLU A 71 -4.43 10.10 9.69
C GLU A 71 -3.88 11.47 9.28
N SER A 72 -3.92 11.73 7.98
CA SER A 72 -3.70 13.02 7.33
C SER A 72 -5.00 13.45 6.66
N ILE A 73 -5.55 14.56 7.14
CA ILE A 73 -6.83 15.09 6.69
C ILE A 73 -6.58 16.39 5.92
N ASP A 74 -7.11 16.44 4.70
CA ASP A 74 -7.12 17.63 3.86
C ASP A 74 -8.57 18.09 3.69
N ILE A 75 -8.80 19.41 3.73
CA ILE A 75 -10.14 20.00 3.62
C ILE A 75 -10.18 20.88 2.38
N LEU A 76 -11.18 20.67 1.53
CA LEU A 76 -11.58 21.57 0.46
C LEU A 76 -12.79 22.39 0.91
N PHE A 77 -12.73 23.72 0.74
CA PHE A 77 -13.88 24.61 0.75
C PHE A 77 -14.14 25.10 -0.67
N TYR A 78 -15.32 24.84 -1.21
CA TYR A 78 -15.70 25.17 -2.59
C TYR A 78 -17.22 25.32 -2.70
N GLU A 79 -17.69 26.39 -3.35
CA GLU A 79 -19.13 26.66 -3.58
C GLU A 79 -19.97 26.68 -2.29
N GLY A 80 -19.39 27.11 -1.16
CA GLY A 80 -20.08 27.18 0.13
C GLY A 80 -20.06 25.87 0.94
N ASP A 81 -19.57 24.77 0.36
CA ASP A 81 -19.52 23.46 0.98
C ASP A 81 -18.10 23.03 1.35
N PHE A 82 -18.02 22.13 2.33
CA PHE A 82 -16.79 21.46 2.72
C PHE A 82 -16.74 20.03 2.20
N MET A 83 -15.53 19.61 1.83
CA MET A 83 -15.22 18.22 1.55
C MET A 83 -13.92 17.83 2.26
N GLU A 84 -13.92 16.67 2.91
CA GLU A 84 -12.76 16.16 3.64
C GLU A 84 -12.26 14.88 3.01
N LEU A 85 -10.94 14.77 2.89
CA LEU A 85 -10.29 13.53 2.48
C LEU A 85 -9.30 13.10 3.54
N ARG A 86 -9.40 11.82 3.92
CA ARG A 86 -8.57 11.18 4.94
C ARG A 86 -7.66 10.16 4.27
N ALA A 87 -6.43 10.09 4.73
CA ALA A 87 -5.50 9.02 4.36
C ALA A 87 -4.64 8.65 5.57
N PRO A 88 -4.13 7.40 5.65
CA PRO A 88 -3.16 7.04 6.67
C PRO A 88 -1.95 7.97 6.63
N ARG A 89 -1.45 8.35 7.80
CA ARG A 89 -0.21 9.11 7.92
C ARG A 89 0.96 8.16 7.65
N LEU A 90 1.67 8.40 6.56
CA LEU A 90 2.83 7.61 6.16
C LEU A 90 4.10 8.19 6.77
N GLU A 91 4.81 7.41 7.57
CA GLU A 91 6.18 7.74 7.97
C GLU A 91 7.11 7.53 6.77
N SER A 92 7.47 8.63 6.11
CA SER A 92 8.37 8.60 4.95
C SER A 92 9.38 9.73 5.04
N LYS A 93 10.64 9.41 4.73
CA LYS A 93 11.69 10.43 4.53
C LYS A 93 11.60 11.07 3.15
N ASN A 94 10.78 10.53 2.26
CA ASN A 94 10.70 10.91 0.86
C ASN A 94 9.47 11.81 0.61
N THR A 95 9.49 13.01 1.20
CA THR A 95 8.37 13.96 1.18
C THR A 95 8.64 15.21 0.33
N HIS A 96 9.81 15.27 -0.33
CA HIS A 96 10.13 16.37 -1.21
C HIS A 96 9.21 16.36 -2.45
N GLY A 97 8.66 17.52 -2.78
CA GLY A 97 7.74 17.70 -3.90
C GLY A 97 6.27 17.41 -3.61
N THR A 98 5.89 17.03 -2.37
CA THR A 98 4.49 16.67 -2.03
C THR A 98 3.49 17.76 -2.39
N GLY A 99 3.77 19.00 -1.98
CA GLY A 99 2.94 20.15 -2.32
C GLY A 99 2.86 20.41 -3.82
N CYS A 100 3.98 20.31 -4.54
CA CYS A 100 4.06 20.56 -5.98
C CYS A 100 3.33 19.49 -6.79
N SER A 101 3.51 18.21 -6.45
CA SER A 101 2.80 17.11 -7.12
C SER A 101 1.31 17.15 -6.85
N PHE A 102 0.89 17.58 -5.65
CA PHE A 102 -0.51 17.77 -5.32
C PHE A 102 -1.17 18.85 -6.18
N SER A 103 -0.59 20.05 -6.23
CA SER A 103 -1.14 21.15 -7.04
C SER A 103 -1.05 20.88 -8.54
N ALA A 104 0.02 20.21 -8.99
CA ALA A 104 0.15 19.76 -10.39
C ALA A 104 -0.93 18.74 -10.76
N ALA A 105 -1.23 17.78 -9.89
CA ALA A 105 -2.30 16.80 -10.13
C ALA A 105 -3.67 17.47 -10.25
N ILE A 106 -4.00 18.41 -9.34
CA ILE A 106 -5.24 19.18 -9.45
C ILE A 106 -5.30 19.95 -10.76
N THR A 107 -4.22 20.66 -11.11
CA THR A 107 -4.14 21.43 -12.35
C THR A 107 -4.36 20.55 -13.57
N ALA A 108 -3.75 19.36 -13.60
CA ALA A 108 -3.90 18.39 -14.69
C ALA A 108 -5.33 17.85 -14.79
N GLU A 109 -5.99 17.52 -13.67
CA GLU A 109 -7.37 17.02 -13.70
C GLU A 109 -8.39 18.11 -14.07
N LEU A 110 -8.20 19.35 -13.61
CA LEU A 110 -9.01 20.48 -14.07
C LEU A 110 -8.83 20.71 -15.58
N ALA A 111 -7.59 20.61 -16.10
CA ALA A 111 -7.33 20.73 -17.53
C ALA A 111 -7.95 19.59 -18.36
N LYS A 112 -8.20 18.42 -17.76
CA LYS A 112 -8.97 17.31 -18.36
C LYS A 112 -10.49 17.53 -18.32
N GLY A 113 -10.95 18.63 -17.72
CA GLY A 113 -12.36 18.97 -17.61
C GLY A 113 -13.07 18.36 -16.39
N ARG A 114 -12.33 17.82 -15.41
CA ARG A 114 -12.94 17.38 -14.14
C ARG A 114 -13.35 18.57 -13.29
N ASP A 115 -14.35 18.37 -12.43
CA ASP A 115 -14.66 19.35 -11.38
C ASP A 115 -13.60 19.34 -10.26
N LEU A 116 -13.60 20.38 -9.43
CA LEU A 116 -12.59 20.56 -8.39
C LEU A 116 -12.65 19.50 -7.29
N ARG A 117 -13.84 18.98 -6.93
CA ARG A 117 -13.99 17.94 -5.91
C ARG A 117 -13.36 16.64 -6.41
N ASP A 118 -13.59 16.28 -7.66
CA ASP A 118 -12.95 15.11 -8.28
C ASP A 118 -11.44 15.28 -8.46
N ALA A 119 -10.98 16.45 -8.91
CA ALA A 119 -9.55 16.76 -9.00
C ALA A 119 -8.86 16.64 -7.62
N PHE A 120 -9.53 17.07 -6.55
CA PHE A 120 -9.04 16.93 -5.18
C PHE A 120 -8.91 15.46 -4.74
N ARG A 121 -9.90 14.60 -5.05
CA ARG A 121 -9.82 13.14 -4.81
C ARG A 121 -8.60 12.53 -5.46
N VAL A 122 -8.46 12.74 -6.77
CA VAL A 122 -7.36 12.17 -7.56
C VAL A 122 -6.00 12.66 -7.05
N ALA A 123 -5.87 13.95 -6.71
CA ALA A 123 -4.63 14.49 -6.21
C ALA A 123 -4.24 13.92 -4.83
N LYS A 124 -5.21 13.74 -3.93
CA LYS A 124 -4.96 13.09 -2.63
C LYS A 124 -4.50 11.66 -2.79
N GLU A 125 -5.19 10.87 -3.62
CA GLU A 125 -4.84 9.48 -3.88
C GLU A 125 -3.44 9.36 -4.50
N LEU A 126 -3.16 10.17 -5.53
CA LEU A 126 -1.86 10.19 -6.22
C LEU A 126 -0.73 10.50 -5.25
N VAL A 127 -0.86 11.55 -4.43
CA VAL A 127 0.22 11.97 -3.53
C VAL A 127 0.40 10.97 -2.39
N THR A 128 -0.68 10.44 -1.82
CA THR A 128 -0.57 9.38 -0.79
C THR A 128 0.18 8.17 -1.34
N HIS A 129 -0.15 7.72 -2.56
CA HIS A 129 0.55 6.58 -3.18
C HIS A 129 2.01 6.91 -3.52
N ALA A 130 2.26 8.11 -4.02
CA ALA A 130 3.60 8.55 -4.39
C ALA A 130 4.54 8.67 -3.18
N ILE A 131 4.02 9.06 -2.00
CA ILE A 131 4.79 9.12 -0.75
C ILE A 131 5.19 7.70 -0.29
N MET A 132 4.26 6.75 -0.36
CA MET A 132 4.50 5.35 0.03
C MET A 132 5.68 4.75 -0.74
N TYR A 133 5.79 5.10 -2.03
CA TYR A 133 6.81 4.60 -2.93
C TYR A 133 7.87 5.61 -3.32
N GLY A 134 8.09 6.61 -2.47
CA GLY A 134 9.16 7.60 -2.67
C GLY A 134 10.52 6.95 -2.91
N ILE A 135 11.38 7.66 -3.64
CA ILE A 135 12.64 7.15 -4.16
C ILE A 135 13.74 7.46 -3.15
N PRO A 136 14.48 6.46 -2.62
CA PRO A 136 15.55 6.67 -1.67
C PRO A 136 16.82 7.17 -2.37
N VAL A 137 16.80 8.41 -2.83
CA VAL A 137 17.92 9.07 -3.52
C VAL A 137 18.29 10.38 -2.83
N GLY A 138 19.60 10.65 -2.77
CA GLY A 138 20.15 11.84 -2.09
C GLY A 138 20.47 11.61 -0.62
N LYS A 139 21.01 12.65 0.03
CA LYS A 139 21.42 12.63 1.46
C LYS A 139 20.40 13.27 2.41
N GLY A 140 19.31 13.82 1.87
CA GLY A 140 18.26 14.54 2.60
C GLY A 140 16.88 13.87 2.45
N HIS A 141 15.82 14.67 2.37
CA HIS A 141 14.48 14.16 2.05
C HIS A 141 14.41 13.78 0.57
N GLY A 142 14.18 12.50 0.26
CA GLY A 142 14.05 12.03 -1.10
C GLY A 142 12.77 12.54 -1.79
N PRO A 143 12.69 12.46 -3.13
CA PRO A 143 11.46 12.78 -3.85
C PRO A 143 10.42 11.66 -3.66
N LEU A 144 9.15 12.05 -3.66
CA LEU A 144 8.04 11.12 -3.88
C LEU A 144 8.10 10.50 -5.29
N ASN A 145 7.36 9.41 -5.52
CA ASN A 145 7.27 8.76 -6.83
C ASN A 145 5.89 8.97 -7.48
N PRO A 146 5.69 10.05 -8.27
CA PRO A 146 4.39 10.32 -8.88
C PRO A 146 4.03 9.33 -9.99
N MET A 147 5.00 8.52 -10.44
CA MET A 147 4.81 7.51 -11.48
C MET A 147 4.29 6.17 -10.93
N ALA A 148 4.27 5.98 -9.61
CA ALA A 148 3.82 4.74 -8.98
C ALA A 148 2.40 4.30 -9.42
N PRO A 149 1.38 5.18 -9.49
CA PRO A 149 0.06 4.80 -10.01
C PRO A 149 0.11 4.34 -11.47
N LEU A 150 0.86 5.05 -12.32
CA LEU A 150 0.97 4.71 -13.75
C LEU A 150 1.60 3.33 -13.95
N TYR A 151 2.68 3.04 -13.23
CA TYR A 151 3.34 1.74 -13.31
C TYR A 151 2.47 0.60 -12.78
N ASN A 152 1.70 0.85 -11.71
CA ASN A 152 0.71 -0.11 -11.24
C ASN A 152 -0.31 -0.42 -12.34
N GLU A 153 -0.90 0.61 -12.96
CA GLU A 153 -1.87 0.45 -14.04
C GLU A 153 -1.29 -0.30 -15.25
N SER A 154 -0.06 0.02 -15.67
CA SER A 154 0.58 -0.66 -16.81
C SER A 154 0.87 -2.14 -16.54
N GLU A 155 1.11 -2.51 -15.28
CA GLU A 155 1.51 -3.85 -14.88
C GLU A 155 0.33 -4.77 -14.48
N ARG A 156 -0.91 -4.25 -14.46
CA ARG A 156 -2.10 -5.02 -14.06
C ARG A 156 -2.28 -6.29 -14.87
N TYR A 157 -2.20 -6.18 -16.19
CA TYR A 157 -2.39 -7.32 -17.09
C TYR A 157 -1.27 -8.36 -16.92
N ALA A 158 0.00 -7.93 -16.92
CA ALA A 158 1.14 -8.82 -16.77
C ALA A 158 1.13 -9.55 -15.41
N THR A 159 0.79 -8.84 -14.33
CA THR A 159 0.65 -9.42 -12.98
C THR A 159 -0.46 -10.47 -12.95
N LEU A 160 -1.63 -10.16 -13.51
CA LEU A 160 -2.75 -11.10 -13.57
C LEU A 160 -2.39 -12.36 -14.37
N MET A 161 -1.78 -12.18 -15.55
CA MET A 161 -1.39 -13.29 -16.42
C MET A 161 -0.31 -14.17 -15.79
N ASN A 162 0.61 -13.59 -15.02
CA ASN A 162 1.61 -14.35 -14.27
C ASN A 162 0.94 -15.31 -13.27
N VAL A 163 -0.09 -14.84 -12.54
CA VAL A 163 -0.87 -15.70 -11.63
C VAL A 163 -1.66 -16.75 -12.41
N VAL A 164 -2.29 -16.39 -13.53
CA VAL A 164 -3.01 -17.35 -14.40
C VAL A 164 -2.09 -18.49 -14.88
N GLU A 165 -0.89 -18.16 -15.34
CA GLU A 165 0.09 -19.16 -15.78
C GLU A 165 0.60 -20.01 -14.62
N ALA A 166 0.82 -19.40 -13.46
CA ALA A 166 1.20 -20.11 -12.25
C ALA A 166 0.12 -21.14 -11.83
N VAL A 167 -1.15 -20.75 -11.88
CA VAL A 167 -2.28 -21.66 -11.63
C VAL A 167 -2.28 -22.84 -12.60
N LYS A 168 -2.04 -22.61 -13.90
CA LYS A 168 -1.96 -23.71 -14.90
C LYS A 168 -0.85 -24.71 -14.58
N ILE A 169 0.30 -24.24 -14.08
CA ILE A 169 1.39 -25.13 -13.63
C ILE A 169 0.93 -25.98 -12.45
N LEU A 170 0.25 -25.38 -11.48
CA LEU A 170 -0.25 -26.08 -10.29
C LEU A 170 -1.32 -27.11 -10.63
N GLU A 171 -2.29 -26.79 -11.49
CA GLU A 171 -3.30 -27.75 -11.97
C GLU A 171 -2.67 -28.91 -12.79
N GLY A 172 -1.47 -28.70 -13.33
CA GLY A 172 -0.69 -29.72 -14.04
C GLY A 172 0.03 -30.73 -13.14
N ILE A 173 0.06 -30.52 -11.81
CA ILE A 173 0.67 -31.46 -10.87
C ILE A 173 -0.15 -32.76 -10.81
N GLU A 174 0.49 -33.91 -11.00
CA GLU A 174 -0.19 -35.21 -11.06
C GLU A 174 -0.72 -35.69 -9.70
N ASP A 175 0.04 -35.47 -8.62
CA ASP A 175 -0.34 -35.80 -7.25
C ASP A 175 0.06 -34.69 -6.26
N ALA A 176 -0.89 -33.85 -5.91
CA ALA A 176 -0.67 -32.71 -5.03
C ALA A 176 -0.99 -32.99 -3.55
N ARG A 177 -1.28 -34.25 -3.18
CA ARG A 177 -1.71 -34.60 -1.80
C ARG A 177 -0.70 -34.20 -0.72
N LYS A 178 0.59 -34.16 -1.06
CA LYS A 178 1.66 -33.79 -0.12
C LYS A 178 1.82 -32.28 0.07
N ILE A 179 1.34 -31.47 -0.87
CA ILE A 179 1.53 -30.01 -0.88
C ILE A 179 0.23 -29.25 -0.59
N ALA A 180 -0.94 -29.88 -0.72
CA ALA A 180 -2.23 -29.25 -0.53
C ALA A 180 -2.69 -29.33 0.95
N PRO A 181 -2.84 -28.18 1.64
CA PRO A 181 -3.42 -28.17 2.98
C PRO A 181 -4.95 -28.33 2.92
N GLU A 182 -5.59 -28.63 4.05
CA GLU A 182 -7.05 -28.76 4.13
C GLU A 182 -7.77 -27.47 3.74
N VAL A 183 -7.21 -26.32 4.13
CA VAL A 183 -7.77 -25.01 3.77
C VAL A 183 -7.52 -24.60 2.31
N GLY A 184 -6.86 -25.44 1.51
CA GLY A 184 -6.50 -25.18 0.13
C GLY A 184 -5.28 -24.29 -0.06
N ILE A 185 -4.71 -24.37 -1.27
CA ILE A 185 -3.58 -23.57 -1.73
C ILE A 185 -4.10 -22.26 -2.30
N ASN A 186 -3.43 -21.15 -2.04
CA ASN A 186 -3.57 -19.95 -2.86
C ASN A 186 -2.19 -19.48 -3.33
N ILE A 187 -2.19 -18.75 -4.43
CA ILE A 187 -1.00 -18.12 -5.00
C ILE A 187 -1.37 -16.69 -5.39
N ALA A 188 -0.52 -15.75 -4.99
CA ALA A 188 -0.78 -14.34 -5.14
C ALA A 188 0.43 -13.60 -5.69
N MET A 189 0.19 -12.54 -6.45
CA MET A 189 1.21 -11.61 -6.93
C MET A 189 0.69 -10.17 -6.88
N SER A 190 1.53 -9.27 -6.37
CA SER A 190 1.26 -7.85 -6.21
C SER A 190 1.76 -7.02 -7.40
N LEU A 191 1.12 -5.88 -7.62
CA LEU A 191 1.66 -4.81 -8.46
C LEU A 191 3.01 -4.29 -7.93
N PRO A 192 3.86 -3.65 -8.75
CA PRO A 192 5.19 -3.19 -8.33
C PRO A 192 5.14 -2.14 -7.23
N TYR A 193 4.01 -1.43 -7.07
CA TYR A 193 3.80 -0.43 -6.04
C TYR A 193 2.47 -0.69 -5.30
N ALA A 194 2.20 -1.92 -4.89
CA ALA A 194 0.94 -2.31 -4.24
C ALA A 194 0.69 -1.64 -2.87
N ARG A 195 -0.50 -1.09 -2.64
CA ARG A 195 -0.84 -0.37 -1.41
C ARG A 195 -1.54 -1.27 -0.38
N ASP A 196 -2.44 -2.10 -0.88
CA ASP A 196 -3.33 -2.94 -0.10
C ASP A 196 -3.65 -4.23 -0.87
N SER A 197 -4.61 -5.02 -0.39
CA SER A 197 -5.01 -6.28 -1.03
C SER A 197 -5.62 -6.10 -2.42
N TYR A 198 -6.18 -4.93 -2.77
CA TYR A 198 -6.75 -4.67 -4.09
C TYR A 198 -5.68 -4.48 -5.18
N ASP A 199 -4.42 -4.24 -4.80
CA ASP A 199 -3.28 -4.22 -5.72
C ASP A 199 -2.61 -5.61 -5.85
N ILE A 200 -3.27 -6.68 -5.36
CA ILE A 200 -2.74 -8.05 -5.36
C ILE A 200 -3.71 -9.00 -6.06
N ALA A 201 -3.23 -9.67 -7.11
CA ALA A 201 -3.97 -10.71 -7.82
C ALA A 201 -3.78 -12.07 -7.12
N ALA A 202 -4.86 -12.82 -6.93
CA ALA A 202 -4.84 -14.17 -6.37
C ALA A 202 -6.07 -14.98 -6.87
N VAL A 203 -6.23 -16.23 -6.45
CA VAL A 203 -7.39 -17.07 -6.82
C VAL A 203 -8.52 -16.91 -5.77
N PRO A 204 -9.69 -16.36 -6.14
CA PRO A 204 -10.87 -16.37 -5.28
C PRO A 204 -11.29 -17.79 -4.93
N GLY A 205 -11.68 -18.03 -3.68
CA GLY A 205 -12.05 -19.37 -3.23
C GLY A 205 -10.89 -20.38 -3.18
N ARG A 206 -9.66 -19.98 -3.57
CA ARG A 206 -8.42 -20.79 -3.55
C ARG A 206 -8.40 -21.94 -4.57
N ILE A 207 -7.34 -22.73 -4.50
CA ILE A 207 -7.07 -23.92 -5.31
C ILE A 207 -7.15 -25.13 -4.38
N HIS A 208 -8.04 -26.07 -4.69
CA HIS A 208 -8.34 -27.22 -3.82
C HIS A 208 -7.93 -28.53 -4.46
N LEU A 209 -7.72 -29.53 -3.61
CA LEU A 209 -7.47 -30.89 -4.05
C LEU A 209 -8.79 -31.53 -4.50
N VAL A 210 -8.85 -31.98 -5.76
CA VAL A 210 -9.94 -32.76 -6.33
C VAL A 210 -9.38 -34.11 -6.76
N GLY A 211 -9.61 -35.12 -5.93
CA GLY A 211 -8.93 -36.42 -6.04
C GLY A 211 -7.45 -36.29 -5.69
N ARG A 212 -6.57 -36.35 -6.69
CA ARG A 212 -5.10 -36.17 -6.52
C ARG A 212 -4.59 -34.88 -7.12
N LYS A 213 -5.42 -34.16 -7.88
CA LYS A 213 -5.01 -32.97 -8.64
C LYS A 213 -5.51 -31.71 -7.98
N LEU A 214 -4.84 -30.61 -8.28
CA LEU A 214 -5.29 -29.27 -7.90
C LEU A 214 -6.30 -28.74 -8.92
N LYS A 215 -7.34 -28.07 -8.41
CA LYS A 215 -8.30 -27.33 -9.23
C LYS A 215 -8.55 -25.96 -8.63
N ALA A 216 -8.36 -24.91 -9.44
CA ALA A 216 -8.72 -23.56 -9.06
C ALA A 216 -10.24 -23.39 -9.06
N THR A 217 -10.76 -22.74 -8.02
CA THR A 217 -12.22 -22.53 -7.87
C THR A 217 -12.74 -21.52 -8.88
N SER A 218 -11.92 -20.54 -9.25
CA SER A 218 -12.23 -19.52 -10.25
C SER A 218 -10.96 -18.99 -10.92
N TYR A 219 -11.14 -18.08 -11.88
CA TYR A 219 -10.02 -17.33 -12.45
C TYR A 219 -9.43 -16.34 -11.44
N PRO A 220 -8.11 -16.09 -11.49
CA PRO A 220 -7.49 -15.06 -10.66
C PRO A 220 -8.12 -13.68 -10.86
N GLU A 221 -8.16 -12.89 -9.79
CA GLU A 221 -8.57 -11.48 -9.81
C GLU A 221 -7.82 -10.69 -8.73
N PHE A 222 -7.84 -9.35 -8.86
CA PHE A 222 -7.28 -8.44 -7.85
C PHE A 222 -8.19 -8.35 -6.63
N GLY A 223 -7.61 -8.28 -5.42
CA GLY A 223 -8.39 -8.22 -4.17
C GLY A 223 -8.85 -9.58 -3.64
N ALA A 224 -8.44 -10.69 -4.27
CA ALA A 224 -8.97 -12.02 -3.98
C ALA A 224 -8.44 -12.71 -2.71
N SER A 225 -7.41 -12.16 -2.05
CA SER A 225 -6.78 -12.83 -0.90
C SER A 225 -6.13 -11.86 0.10
N ASP A 226 -6.81 -11.63 1.23
CA ASP A 226 -6.22 -10.88 2.35
C ASP A 226 -5.10 -11.65 3.08
N HIS A 227 -5.13 -12.99 3.06
CA HIS A 227 -4.12 -13.80 3.75
C HIS A 227 -2.73 -13.61 3.13
N LEU A 228 -2.59 -13.94 1.85
CA LEU A 228 -1.32 -13.77 1.13
C LEU A 228 -0.96 -12.30 0.89
N ALA A 229 -1.95 -11.41 0.77
CA ALA A 229 -1.70 -9.98 0.69
C ALA A 229 -0.90 -9.47 1.89
N ARG A 230 -1.26 -9.88 3.11
CA ARG A 230 -0.53 -9.49 4.32
C ARG A 230 0.92 -9.99 4.33
N TYR A 231 1.17 -11.21 3.84
CA TYR A 231 2.54 -11.72 3.69
C TYR A 231 3.35 -10.87 2.71
N ILE A 232 2.80 -10.61 1.53
CA ILE A 232 3.47 -9.82 0.49
C ILE A 232 3.73 -8.39 0.98
N LEU A 233 2.69 -7.68 1.43
CA LEU A 233 2.79 -6.29 1.86
C LEU A 233 3.75 -6.11 3.04
N THR A 234 3.75 -7.05 4.01
CA THR A 234 4.67 -6.96 5.15
C THR A 234 6.11 -7.25 4.75
N SER A 235 6.35 -8.28 3.94
CA SER A 235 7.70 -8.60 3.45
C SER A 235 8.30 -7.47 2.62
N ARG A 236 7.46 -6.73 1.88
CA ARG A 236 7.85 -5.58 1.07
C ARG A 236 8.34 -4.37 1.83
N LEU A 237 8.05 -4.30 3.13
CA LEU A 237 8.64 -3.28 4.01
C LEU A 237 10.15 -3.48 4.17
N TYR A 238 10.63 -4.71 3.98
CA TYR A 238 12.03 -5.11 4.12
C TYR A 238 12.72 -5.34 2.77
N ASP A 239 12.00 -5.90 1.79
CA ASP A 239 12.50 -6.13 0.44
C ASP A 239 11.41 -5.88 -0.61
N ARG A 240 11.56 -4.77 -1.36
CA ARG A 240 10.59 -4.33 -2.37
C ARG A 240 10.51 -5.26 -3.59
N GLU A 241 11.49 -6.15 -3.79
CA GLU A 241 11.49 -7.12 -4.89
C GLU A 241 10.52 -8.30 -4.65
N ILE A 242 10.12 -8.53 -3.40
CA ILE A 242 9.13 -9.55 -3.07
C ILE A 242 7.76 -9.08 -3.55
N ARG A 243 7.21 -9.78 -4.55
CA ARG A 243 5.89 -9.46 -5.09
C ARG A 243 4.91 -10.62 -5.02
N ALA A 244 5.36 -11.85 -4.78
CA ALA A 244 4.52 -13.03 -4.80
C ALA A 244 4.60 -13.83 -3.51
N ALA A 245 3.52 -14.52 -3.19
CA ALA A 245 3.45 -15.48 -2.10
C ALA A 245 2.56 -16.66 -2.47
N MET A 246 2.86 -17.83 -1.91
CA MET A 246 2.07 -19.05 -2.10
C MET A 246 2.08 -19.88 -0.82
N ASN A 247 0.93 -20.38 -0.39
CA ASN A 247 0.86 -21.26 0.78
C ASN A 247 0.78 -22.74 0.36
N ILE A 248 1.50 -23.60 1.08
CA ILE A 248 1.48 -25.06 0.93
C ILE A 248 1.39 -25.74 2.31
N ALA A 249 0.97 -27.00 2.31
CA ALA A 249 0.89 -27.82 3.51
C ALA A 249 2.25 -27.91 4.21
N TYR A 250 2.22 -27.70 5.53
CA TYR A 250 3.38 -27.96 6.37
C TYR A 250 3.61 -29.47 6.51
N SER A 251 4.85 -29.88 6.29
CA SER A 251 5.39 -31.17 6.73
C SER A 251 6.91 -31.06 6.85
N ASP A 252 7.51 -31.89 7.69
CA ASP A 252 8.97 -31.93 7.80
C ASP A 252 9.61 -32.41 6.48
N GLU A 253 8.90 -33.22 5.67
CA GLU A 253 9.32 -33.60 4.32
C GLU A 253 9.41 -32.37 3.38
N ASN A 254 8.36 -31.53 3.34
CA ASN A 254 8.33 -30.36 2.48
C ASN A 254 9.36 -29.31 2.92
N LEU A 255 9.56 -29.13 4.23
CA LEU A 255 10.61 -28.26 4.76
C LEU A 255 12.00 -28.76 4.37
N GLY A 256 12.28 -30.05 4.56
CA GLY A 256 13.55 -30.65 4.19
C GLY A 256 13.85 -30.51 2.69
N LYS A 257 12.83 -30.64 1.83
CA LYS A 257 12.96 -30.38 0.38
C LYS A 257 13.37 -28.94 0.10
N LEU A 258 12.67 -27.96 0.69
CA LEU A 258 13.00 -26.53 0.52
C LEU A 258 14.44 -26.23 0.95
N GLU A 259 14.85 -26.71 2.12
CA GLU A 259 16.21 -26.53 2.64
C GLU A 259 17.27 -27.20 1.75
N SER A 260 16.98 -28.40 1.22
CA SER A 260 17.89 -29.12 0.31
C SER A 260 18.11 -28.39 -1.03
N MET A 261 17.14 -27.57 -1.44
CA MET A 261 17.23 -26.69 -2.61
C MET A 261 17.99 -25.39 -2.31
N GLY A 262 18.52 -25.23 -1.09
CA GLY A 262 19.28 -24.05 -0.67
C GLY A 262 18.41 -22.84 -0.32
N LEU A 263 17.09 -23.04 -0.17
CA LEU A 263 16.16 -21.97 0.18
C LEU A 263 16.27 -21.63 1.67
N ARG A 264 16.25 -20.34 1.97
CA ARG A 264 16.25 -19.87 3.35
C ARG A 264 14.86 -19.99 3.93
N VAL A 265 14.75 -20.81 4.97
CA VAL A 265 13.50 -20.99 5.71
C VAL A 265 13.60 -20.26 7.06
N SER A 266 12.52 -19.58 7.44
CA SER A 266 12.35 -18.99 8.77
C SER A 266 10.95 -19.30 9.32
N TRP A 267 10.68 -18.92 10.56
CA TRP A 267 9.45 -19.29 11.26
C TRP A 267 9.06 -18.31 12.35
N TYR A 268 7.79 -18.38 12.72
CA TYR A 268 7.25 -17.75 13.92
C TYR A 268 6.31 -18.74 14.65
N ASP A 269 6.15 -18.54 15.96
CA ASP A 269 5.27 -19.35 16.79
C ASP A 269 4.07 -18.52 17.27
N ARG A 270 2.85 -18.94 16.90
CA ARG A 270 1.60 -18.26 17.27
C ARG A 270 1.38 -18.19 18.80
N ARG A 271 2.05 -19.03 19.57
CA ARG A 271 2.00 -19.01 21.04
C ARG A 271 2.78 -17.84 21.63
N GLU A 272 3.78 -17.33 20.92
CA GLU A 272 4.60 -16.17 21.31
C GLU A 272 3.98 -14.84 20.87
N GLU A 273 2.84 -14.87 20.18
CA GLU A 273 2.17 -13.67 19.69
C GLU A 273 1.62 -12.80 20.84
N PRO A 274 1.96 -11.50 20.90
CA PRO A 274 1.51 -10.62 21.97
C PRO A 274 -0.03 -10.50 22.06
N PRO A 275 -0.62 -10.38 23.25
CA PRO A 275 -2.08 -10.27 23.43
C PRO A 275 -2.71 -9.11 22.63
N GLU A 276 -2.04 -7.97 22.53
CA GLU A 276 -2.48 -6.80 21.78
C GLU A 276 -2.52 -7.01 20.27
N VAL A 277 -1.66 -7.88 19.74
CA VAL A 277 -1.66 -8.31 18.33
C VAL A 277 -2.78 -9.32 18.12
N LYS A 278 -2.93 -10.32 19.02
CA LYS A 278 -4.03 -11.30 18.97
C LYS A 278 -5.41 -10.65 19.00
N ALA A 279 -5.55 -9.54 19.73
CA ALA A 279 -6.81 -8.81 19.85
C ALA A 279 -7.19 -8.02 18.58
N ARG A 280 -6.23 -7.77 17.67
CA ARG A 280 -6.45 -6.99 16.44
C ARG A 280 -6.52 -7.92 15.24
N GLU A 281 -7.68 -7.92 14.59
CA GLU A 281 -7.89 -8.75 13.41
C GLU A 281 -6.90 -8.40 12.29
N GLY A 282 -6.22 -9.41 11.76
CA GLY A 282 -5.29 -9.26 10.66
C GLY A 282 -3.85 -8.89 11.04
N GLU A 283 -3.53 -8.67 12.32
CA GLU A 283 -2.17 -8.30 12.75
C GLU A 283 -1.22 -9.49 12.99
N THR A 284 -1.76 -10.71 13.15
CA THR A 284 -0.95 -11.92 13.37
C THR A 284 0.06 -12.18 12.25
N ILE A 285 -0.34 -12.01 10.99
CA ILE A 285 0.54 -12.26 9.84
C ILE A 285 1.61 -11.19 9.74
N PRO A 286 1.29 -9.88 9.75
CA PRO A 286 2.30 -8.84 9.82
C PRO A 286 3.28 -9.03 10.98
N TRP A 287 2.82 -9.40 12.17
CA TRP A 287 3.70 -9.72 13.29
C TRP A 287 4.59 -10.93 13.00
N GLY A 288 4.01 -12.05 12.55
CA GLY A 288 4.75 -13.28 12.29
C GLY A 288 5.80 -13.13 11.19
N VAL A 289 5.48 -12.38 10.13
CA VAL A 289 6.45 -12.04 9.07
C VAL A 289 7.60 -11.21 9.63
N ARG A 290 7.32 -10.18 10.45
CA ARG A 290 8.37 -9.36 11.08
C ARG A 290 9.32 -10.21 11.94
N VAL A 291 8.77 -11.09 12.77
CA VAL A 291 9.55 -12.04 13.58
C VAL A 291 10.40 -12.96 12.71
N ALA A 292 9.82 -13.53 11.65
CA ALA A 292 10.53 -14.43 10.76
C ALA A 292 11.66 -13.72 9.98
N VAL A 293 11.45 -12.47 9.55
CA VAL A 293 12.45 -11.64 8.87
C VAL A 293 13.59 -11.27 9.82
N GLU A 294 13.27 -10.85 11.05
CA GLU A 294 14.26 -10.50 12.07
C GLU A 294 15.16 -11.70 12.40
N ARG A 295 14.56 -12.89 12.61
CA ARG A 295 15.29 -14.14 12.85
C ARG A 295 16.22 -14.52 11.69
N ALA A 296 15.80 -14.26 10.45
CA ALA A 296 16.56 -14.59 9.25
C ALA A 296 17.58 -13.50 8.84
N GLY A 297 17.53 -12.33 9.48
CA GLY A 297 18.33 -11.13 9.15
C GLY A 297 17.96 -10.45 7.81
N ARG A 298 17.04 -11.02 7.04
CA ARG A 298 16.50 -10.52 5.76
C ARG A 298 15.22 -11.30 5.45
N VAL A 299 14.50 -10.91 4.38
CA VAL A 299 13.33 -11.68 3.95
C VAL A 299 13.73 -13.11 3.55
N PRO A 300 13.17 -14.15 4.18
CA PRO A 300 13.43 -15.55 3.82
C PRO A 300 12.63 -15.96 2.58
N ASP A 301 13.04 -17.05 1.93
CA ASP A 301 12.34 -17.63 0.79
C ASP A 301 11.07 -18.37 1.22
N ALA A 302 11.04 -18.89 2.45
CA ALA A 302 9.86 -19.51 3.05
C ALA A 302 9.69 -19.13 4.53
N ILE A 303 8.45 -18.92 4.95
CA ILE A 303 8.05 -18.71 6.35
C ILE A 303 7.07 -19.80 6.74
N PHE A 304 7.33 -20.53 7.82
CA PHE A 304 6.37 -21.51 8.34
C PHE A 304 5.89 -21.20 9.75
N HIS A 305 4.75 -21.80 10.12
CA HIS A 305 4.29 -21.89 11.49
C HIS A 305 3.67 -23.26 11.76
N ARG A 306 3.81 -23.75 12.99
CA ARG A 306 3.29 -25.06 13.42
C ARG A 306 1.79 -25.07 13.77
N GLY A 307 1.08 -24.00 13.41
CA GLY A 307 -0.34 -23.86 13.70
C GLY A 307 -0.59 -23.38 15.14
N ASP A 308 -1.85 -23.36 15.51
CA ASP A 308 -2.35 -23.13 16.86
C ASP A 308 -3.76 -23.71 16.97
N TRP A 309 -4.43 -23.59 18.11
CA TRP A 309 -5.81 -24.05 18.26
C TRP A 309 -6.72 -23.49 17.14
N GLY A 310 -7.29 -24.38 16.31
CA GLY A 310 -8.13 -24.02 15.17
C GLY A 310 -7.38 -23.38 13.99
N LYS A 311 -6.04 -23.44 13.95
CA LYS A 311 -5.20 -22.93 12.86
C LYS A 311 -4.29 -24.05 12.34
N GLU A 312 -4.53 -24.47 11.11
CA GLU A 312 -3.71 -25.48 10.41
C GLU A 312 -2.24 -25.01 10.30
N PRO A 313 -1.25 -25.89 10.52
CA PRO A 313 0.16 -25.61 10.21
C PRO A 313 0.37 -25.28 8.73
N MET A 314 1.27 -24.34 8.42
CA MET A 314 1.42 -23.83 7.04
C MET A 314 2.85 -23.43 6.73
N ILE A 315 3.26 -23.60 5.47
CA ILE A 315 4.45 -22.98 4.88
C ILE A 315 3.97 -21.95 3.87
N VAL A 316 4.52 -20.74 3.91
CA VAL A 316 4.30 -19.68 2.93
C VAL A 316 5.61 -19.37 2.22
N LEU A 317 5.64 -19.64 0.93
CA LEU A 317 6.75 -19.30 0.04
C LEU A 317 6.63 -17.84 -0.37
N LEU A 318 7.76 -17.14 -0.45
CA LEU A 318 7.87 -15.75 -0.87
C LEU A 318 8.77 -15.68 -2.11
N GLY A 319 8.43 -14.81 -3.06
CA GLY A 319 9.20 -14.69 -4.29
C GLY A 319 8.92 -13.40 -5.05
N ARG A 320 9.61 -13.25 -6.18
CA ARG A 320 9.48 -12.09 -7.08
C ARG A 320 8.26 -12.18 -8.00
N ASP A 321 7.83 -13.39 -8.32
CA ASP A 321 6.71 -13.64 -9.23
C ASP A 321 6.03 -14.99 -8.91
N ALA A 322 4.74 -15.10 -9.23
CA ALA A 322 3.96 -16.30 -8.94
C ALA A 322 4.39 -17.50 -9.79
N LEU A 323 4.78 -17.26 -11.04
CA LEU A 323 5.21 -18.32 -11.96
C LEU A 323 6.43 -19.09 -11.42
N SER A 324 7.43 -18.39 -10.87
CA SER A 324 8.59 -19.00 -10.23
C SER A 324 8.21 -19.82 -8.99
N LEU A 325 7.28 -19.33 -8.16
CA LEU A 325 6.79 -20.08 -7.00
C LEU A 325 6.02 -21.34 -7.40
N ALA A 326 5.19 -21.28 -8.44
CA ALA A 326 4.47 -22.46 -8.92
C ALA A 326 5.42 -23.52 -9.51
N LYS A 327 6.48 -23.12 -10.21
CA LYS A 327 7.53 -24.03 -10.69
C LYS A 327 8.24 -24.73 -9.53
N LEU A 328 8.61 -23.96 -8.50
CA LEU A 328 9.21 -24.49 -7.28
C LEU A 328 8.29 -25.52 -6.60
N VAL A 329 7.00 -25.21 -6.42
CA VAL A 329 6.06 -26.14 -5.79
C VAL A 329 5.85 -27.41 -6.62
N ARG A 330 5.85 -27.31 -7.95
CA ARG A 330 5.81 -28.49 -8.82
C ARG A 330 7.04 -29.40 -8.66
N GLU A 331 8.21 -28.85 -8.37
CA GLU A 331 9.42 -29.64 -8.08
C GLU A 331 9.36 -30.33 -6.71
N ILE A 332 8.62 -29.75 -5.76
CA ILE A 332 8.45 -30.28 -4.40
C ILE A 332 7.39 -31.39 -4.37
N ALA A 333 6.34 -31.29 -5.20
CA ALA A 333 5.22 -32.23 -5.27
C ALA A 333 5.65 -33.60 -5.79
#